data_AF-A0A1H8B015-F1
#
_entry.id   AF-A0A1H8B015-F1
#
_cell.length_a   1.000
_cell.length_b   1.000
_cell.length_c   1.000
_cell.angle_alpha   90.00
_cell.angle_beta   90.00
_cell.angle_gamma   90.00
#
_symmetry.space_group_name_H-M   'P 1'
#
loop_
_entity.id
_entity.type
_entity.pdbx_description
1 polymer ?
#
loop_
_entity_poly.entity_id
_entity_poly.type
_entity_poly.pdbx_seq_one_letter_code
_entity_poly.pdbx_strand_id
1 'polypeptide(L)'
;MSQGSQTVAGRCHCGTVRFEAVLSDGLATARRCTCSYCRMRGAVVVSAVMHGVTILEGADSLTSYRFNTRVAEHFFCSRCGIYTHHQRRSNPNEYGVNVACLEGVSPFDFAEVLVVDGVHHPSDTGGRSRQIGTLRFVKLDEEKT
;
A
#
# COMPACT_ATOMS: atom_id res chain seq x y z
N MET A 1 -9.98 -15.02 12.94
CA MET A 1 -10.76 -14.00 13.69
C MET A 1 -10.47 -12.67 13.02
N SER A 2 -11.47 -12.00 12.44
CA SER A 2 -11.28 -10.68 11.83
C SER A 2 -10.94 -9.71 12.96
N GLN A 3 -9.73 -9.16 12.92
CA GLN A 3 -9.39 -8.06 13.81
C GLN A 3 -10.08 -6.83 13.24
N GLY A 4 -10.93 -6.20 14.06
CA GLY A 4 -11.68 -5.01 13.65
C GLY A 4 -10.78 -3.90 13.11
N SER A 5 -11.41 -2.89 12.53
CA SER A 5 -10.74 -1.70 12.00
C SER A 5 -9.68 -1.16 12.98
N GLN A 6 -8.42 -1.09 12.54
CA GLN A 6 -7.28 -0.66 13.37
C GLN A 6 -6.72 0.66 12.85
N THR A 7 -6.63 1.67 13.72
CA THR A 7 -5.92 2.93 13.42
C THR A 7 -4.43 2.76 13.71
N VAL A 8 -3.58 3.11 12.74
CA VAL A 8 -2.12 3.00 12.84
C VAL A 8 -1.48 4.30 12.35
N ALA A 9 -0.52 4.81 13.11
CA ALA A 9 0.27 5.97 12.71
C ALA A 9 1.23 5.60 11.57
N GLY A 10 1.52 6.57 10.70
CA GLY A 10 2.46 6.39 9.61
C GLY A 10 3.22 7.67 9.25
N ARG A 11 4.39 7.49 8.65
CA ARG A 11 5.23 8.58 8.17
C ARG A 11 6.05 8.19 6.94
N CYS A 12 6.41 9.18 6.14
CA CYS A 12 7.46 9.01 5.13
C CYS A 12 8.85 8.90 5.78
N HIS A 13 9.87 8.52 5.01
CA HIS A 13 11.25 8.33 5.52
C HIS A 13 11.80 9.57 6.25
N CYS A 14 11.68 10.75 5.63
CA CYS A 14 12.19 11.99 6.23
C CYS A 14 11.30 12.55 7.36
N GLY A 15 10.16 11.92 7.65
CA GLY A 15 9.25 12.34 8.71
C GLY A 15 8.39 13.56 8.40
N THR A 16 8.58 14.26 7.27
CA THR A 16 7.80 15.45 6.90
C THR A 16 6.32 15.15 6.73
N VAL A 17 5.98 14.11 5.97
CA VAL A 17 4.59 13.63 5.86
C VAL A 17 4.31 12.68 7.01
N ARG A 18 3.32 13.03 7.84
CA ARG A 18 2.76 12.17 8.89
C ARG A 18 1.27 11.98 8.66
N PHE A 19 0.78 10.78 8.91
CA PHE A 19 -0.62 10.43 8.68
C PHE A 19 -1.08 9.34 9.65
N GLU A 20 -2.39 9.20 9.78
CA GLU A 20 -3.04 8.03 10.39
C GLU A 20 -3.76 7.24 9.32
N ALA A 21 -3.75 5.91 9.46
CA ALA A 21 -4.45 5.00 8.57
C ALA A 21 -5.40 4.08 9.35
N VAL A 22 -6.66 4.02 8.96
CA VAL A 22 -7.70 3.14 9.48
C VAL A 22 -7.78 1.90 8.59
N LEU A 23 -7.05 0.86 8.97
CA LEU A 23 -6.90 -0.37 8.20
C LEU A 23 -8.18 -1.22 8.26
N SER A 24 -8.63 -1.73 7.11
CA SER A 24 -9.91 -2.43 7.00
C SER A 24 -9.93 -3.81 7.68
N ASP A 25 -8.78 -4.49 7.71
CA ASP A 25 -8.61 -5.83 8.33
C ASP A 25 -7.14 -5.99 8.74
N GLY A 26 -6.63 -4.98 9.45
CA GLY A 26 -5.22 -4.86 9.82
C GLY A 26 -4.26 -5.10 8.66
N LEU A 27 -3.27 -5.96 8.88
CA LEU A 27 -2.26 -6.32 7.87
C LEU A 27 -2.69 -7.48 6.95
N ALA A 28 -3.84 -8.12 7.16
CA ALA A 28 -4.27 -9.31 6.42
C ALA A 28 -4.54 -9.05 4.93
N THR A 29 -4.71 -7.78 4.55
CA THR A 29 -4.96 -7.35 3.17
C THR A 29 -3.69 -7.05 2.37
N ALA A 30 -2.52 -7.39 2.92
CA ALA A 30 -1.21 -7.15 2.33
C ALA A 30 -1.07 -7.80 0.94
N ARG A 31 -0.71 -6.98 -0.04
CA ARG A 31 -0.55 -7.43 -1.44
C ARG A 31 0.39 -6.54 -2.24
N ARG A 32 0.84 -7.08 -3.38
CA ARG A 32 1.52 -6.34 -4.45
C ARG A 32 0.75 -6.43 -5.76
N CYS A 33 0.92 -5.44 -6.62
CA CYS A 33 0.27 -5.35 -7.93
C CYS A 33 1.31 -5.33 -9.04
N THR A 34 1.04 -6.05 -10.14
CA THR A 34 1.97 -6.21 -11.27
C THR A 34 1.84 -5.18 -12.38
N CYS A 35 0.91 -4.22 -12.28
CA CYS A 35 0.77 -3.19 -13.32
C CYS A 35 2.08 -2.41 -13.50
N SER A 36 2.23 -1.77 -14.67
CA SER A 36 3.46 -1.07 -15.06
C SER A 36 3.99 -0.11 -13.99
N TYR A 37 3.09 0.57 -13.27
CA TYR A 37 3.46 1.50 -12.20
C TYR A 37 3.75 0.81 -10.87
N CYS A 38 2.86 -0.08 -10.41
CA CYS A 38 2.99 -0.72 -9.10
C CYS A 38 4.21 -1.64 -9.02
N ARG A 39 4.56 -2.31 -10.12
CA ARG A 39 5.77 -3.14 -10.18
C ARG A 39 7.05 -2.32 -10.00
N MET A 40 7.08 -1.08 -10.51
CA MET A 40 8.21 -0.16 -10.35
C MET A 40 8.30 0.40 -8.92
N ARG A 41 7.15 0.66 -8.27
CA ARG A 41 7.13 1.10 -6.87
C ARG A 41 7.60 0.04 -5.88
N GLY A 42 7.34 -1.23 -6.17
CA GLY A 42 7.82 -2.34 -5.34
C GLY A 42 7.14 -2.50 -3.97
N ALA A 43 6.26 -1.58 -3.57
CA ALA A 43 5.68 -1.55 -2.23
C ALA A 43 4.62 -2.62 -1.99
N VAL A 44 4.69 -3.24 -0.80
CA VAL A 44 3.59 -4.03 -0.22
C VAL A 44 2.56 -3.05 0.34
N VAL A 45 1.28 -3.26 0.01
CA VAL A 45 0.20 -2.37 0.44
C VAL A 45 -0.91 -3.12 1.17
N VAL A 46 -1.48 -2.48 2.17
CA VAL A 46 -2.70 -2.92 2.88
C VAL A 46 -3.88 -2.00 2.52
N SER A 47 -5.11 -2.47 2.70
CA SER A 47 -6.32 -1.69 2.49
C SER A 47 -6.68 -0.86 3.72
N ALA A 48 -7.03 0.40 3.50
CA ALA A 48 -7.68 1.26 4.47
C ALA A 48 -9.07 1.65 3.94
N VAL A 49 -10.01 1.86 4.87
CA VAL A 49 -11.41 2.18 4.55
C VAL A 49 -11.54 3.56 3.89
N MET A 50 -12.75 3.90 3.43
CA MET A 50 -13.05 5.23 2.90
C MET A 50 -12.78 6.28 3.97
N HIS A 51 -12.11 7.38 3.59
CA HIS A 51 -11.60 8.39 4.55
C HIS A 51 -10.67 7.82 5.63
N GLY A 52 -10.19 6.58 5.48
CA GLY A 52 -9.30 5.92 6.41
C GLY A 52 -7.84 6.33 6.26
N VAL A 53 -7.53 7.46 5.63
CA VAL A 53 -6.19 8.08 5.66
C VAL A 53 -6.36 9.56 5.97
N THR A 54 -5.78 9.99 7.09
CA THR A 54 -5.81 11.39 7.55
C THR A 54 -4.38 11.92 7.58
N ILE A 55 -4.10 12.98 6.82
CA ILE A 55 -2.79 13.64 6.86
C ILE A 55 -2.76 14.57 8.08
N LEU A 56 -1.80 14.32 8.98
CA LEU A 56 -1.61 15.10 10.20
C LEU A 56 -0.61 16.23 9.97
N GLU A 57 0.46 15.98 9.22
CA GLU A 57 1.52 16.94 8.90
C GLU A 57 2.06 16.74 7.48
N GLY A 58 2.59 17.82 6.89
CA GLY A 58 3.31 17.77 5.61
C GLY A 58 2.44 17.60 4.36
N ALA A 59 1.17 18.03 4.40
CA ALA A 59 0.27 17.97 3.25
C ALA A 59 0.80 18.76 2.04
N ASP A 60 1.51 19.87 2.28
CA ASP A 60 2.22 20.69 1.29
C ASP A 60 3.40 19.94 0.63
N SER A 61 3.99 18.98 1.35
CA SER A 61 5.08 18.13 0.87
C SER A 61 4.57 16.80 0.29
N LEU A 62 3.26 16.63 0.11
CA LEU A 62 2.64 15.45 -0.48
C LEU A 62 2.30 15.72 -1.95
N THR A 63 2.97 15.01 -2.86
CA THR A 63 2.70 15.09 -4.31
C THR A 63 1.77 13.98 -4.74
N SER A 64 0.79 14.30 -5.59
CA SER A 64 -0.08 13.30 -6.21
C SER A 64 0.30 13.05 -7.67
N TYR A 65 0.09 11.80 -8.10
CA TYR A 65 0.31 11.36 -9.47
C TYR A 65 -0.86 10.50 -9.94
N ARG A 66 -1.44 10.90 -11.08
CA ARG A 66 -2.53 10.20 -11.78
C ARG A 66 -2.07 9.89 -13.19
N PHE A 67 -2.38 8.70 -13.68
CA PHE A 67 -2.07 8.28 -15.04
C PHE A 67 -3.17 7.38 -15.61
N ASN A 68 -3.08 7.03 -16.90
CA ASN A 68 -4.06 6.20 -17.59
C ASN A 68 -5.49 6.75 -17.41
N THR A 69 -6.40 6.03 -16.75
CA THR A 69 -7.79 6.47 -16.53
C THR A 69 -7.92 7.63 -15.55
N ARG A 70 -6.83 8.04 -14.89
CA ARG A 70 -6.78 9.11 -13.86
C ARG A 70 -7.67 8.87 -12.63
N VAL A 71 -8.21 7.67 -12.47
CA VAL A 71 -9.05 7.30 -11.31
C VAL A 71 -8.20 7.04 -10.07
N ALA A 72 -7.13 6.23 -10.20
CA ALA A 72 -6.21 6.05 -9.08
C ALA A 72 -5.37 7.31 -8.88
N GLU A 73 -5.30 7.77 -7.63
CA GLU A 73 -4.44 8.88 -7.22
C GLU A 73 -3.35 8.36 -6.30
N HIS A 74 -2.10 8.46 -6.73
CA HIS A 74 -0.95 7.97 -5.99
C HIS A 74 -0.19 9.10 -5.31
N PHE A 75 -0.03 9.04 -3.99
CA PHE A 75 0.66 10.07 -3.23
C PHE A 75 2.10 9.67 -2.87
N PHE A 76 3.01 10.62 -2.81
CA PHE A 76 4.38 10.42 -2.35
C PHE A 76 4.96 11.70 -1.78
N CYS A 77 5.93 11.58 -0.87
CA CYS A 77 6.61 12.75 -0.31
C CYS A 77 7.53 13.38 -1.37
N SER A 78 7.36 14.67 -1.66
CA SER A 78 8.20 15.42 -2.61
C SER A 78 9.66 15.54 -2.15
N ARG A 79 9.92 15.43 -0.84
CA ARG A 79 11.26 15.57 -0.26
C ARG A 79 12.09 14.30 -0.30
N CYS A 80 11.50 13.15 0.04
CA CYS A 80 12.21 11.87 0.11
C CYS A 80 11.75 10.82 -0.91
N GLY A 81 10.77 11.13 -1.76
CA GLY A 81 10.25 10.24 -2.80
C GLY A 81 9.39 9.08 -2.27
N ILE A 82 9.28 8.89 -0.96
CA ILE A 82 8.55 7.76 -0.38
C ILE A 82 7.07 7.82 -0.71
N TYR A 83 6.61 6.76 -1.36
CA TYR A 83 5.20 6.46 -1.56
C TYR A 83 4.51 6.13 -0.22
N THR A 84 3.53 6.95 0.17
CA THR A 84 2.76 6.75 1.41
C THR A 84 1.50 5.93 1.16
N HIS A 85 0.60 6.41 0.31
CA HIS A 85 -0.69 5.78 0.04
C HIS A 85 -1.25 6.18 -1.33
N HIS A 86 -2.31 5.51 -1.77
CA HIS A 86 -3.04 5.86 -3.00
C HIS A 86 -4.53 5.56 -2.87
N GLN A 87 -5.36 6.36 -3.53
CA GLN A 87 -6.76 6.02 -3.75
C GLN A 87 -6.83 4.96 -4.86
N ARG A 88 -7.57 3.87 -4.65
CA ARG A 88 -7.58 2.74 -5.57
C ARG A 88 -8.42 3.02 -6.81
N ARG A 89 -7.99 2.47 -7.94
CA ARG A 89 -8.80 2.43 -9.18
C ARG A 89 -9.97 1.45 -9.06
N SER A 90 -9.74 0.28 -8.49
CA SER A 90 -10.74 -0.80 -8.40
C SER A 90 -11.91 -0.46 -7.47
N ASN A 91 -11.66 0.36 -6.45
CA ASN A 91 -12.65 0.86 -5.52
C ASN A 91 -12.22 2.28 -5.08
N PRO A 92 -12.79 3.34 -5.65
CA PRO A 92 -12.46 4.71 -5.28
C PRO A 92 -12.73 5.05 -3.80
N ASN A 93 -13.51 4.22 -3.11
CA ASN A 93 -13.78 4.38 -1.68
C ASN A 93 -12.77 3.63 -0.80
N GLU A 94 -11.67 3.12 -1.36
CA GLU A 94 -10.59 2.50 -0.59
C GLU A 94 -9.24 3.14 -0.89
N TYR A 95 -8.39 3.15 0.14
CA TYR A 95 -6.98 3.47 0.00
C TYR A 95 -6.12 2.21 0.04
N GLY A 96 -4.97 2.26 -0.64
CA GLY A 96 -3.86 1.35 -0.41
C GLY A 96 -2.71 2.08 0.27
N VAL A 97 -2.32 1.61 1.45
CA VAL A 97 -1.26 2.22 2.28
C VAL A 97 0.00 1.37 2.21
N ASN A 98 1.15 2.00 1.97
CA ASN A 98 2.46 1.33 1.99
C ASN A 98 2.80 0.88 3.42
N VAL A 99 2.95 -0.42 3.63
CA VAL A 99 3.20 -0.98 4.97
C VAL A 99 4.51 -0.47 5.58
N ALA A 100 5.52 -0.16 4.75
CA ALA A 100 6.81 0.34 5.21
C ALA A 100 6.75 1.76 5.78
N CYS A 101 5.62 2.46 5.61
CA CYS A 101 5.37 3.77 6.20
C CYS A 101 4.63 3.67 7.54
N LEU A 102 4.07 2.51 7.88
CA LEU A 102 3.31 2.30 9.12
C LEU A 102 4.28 2.07 10.29
N GLU A 103 3.95 2.63 11.45
CA GLU A 103 4.75 2.48 12.65
C GLU A 103 4.85 1.01 13.08
N GLY A 104 6.08 0.54 13.31
CA GLY A 104 6.35 -0.83 13.75
C GLY A 104 6.14 -1.90 12.68
N VAL A 105 5.98 -1.55 11.40
CA VAL A 105 5.75 -2.52 10.32
C VAL A 105 6.86 -2.45 9.28
N SER A 106 7.46 -3.61 9.00
CA SER A 106 8.41 -3.83 7.93
C SER A 106 7.77 -4.67 6.82
N PRO A 107 8.05 -4.40 5.53
CA PRO A 107 7.65 -5.30 4.45
C PRO A 107 8.27 -6.70 4.57
N PHE A 108 9.32 -6.87 5.39
CA PHE A 108 9.96 -8.16 5.67
C PHE A 108 9.34 -8.92 6.85
N ASP A 109 8.29 -8.37 7.49
CA ASP A 109 7.52 -9.09 8.51
C ASP A 109 6.51 -10.08 7.89
N PHE A 110 6.27 -9.97 6.58
CA PHE A 110 5.38 -10.83 5.83
C PHE A 110 6.14 -12.04 5.27
N ALA A 111 5.86 -13.23 5.79
CA ALA A 111 6.38 -14.48 5.22
C ALA A 111 5.86 -14.69 3.78
N GLU A 112 4.62 -14.29 3.52
CA GLU A 112 3.96 -14.37 2.23
C GLU A 112 3.23 -13.07 1.89
N VAL A 113 3.33 -12.63 0.63
CA VAL A 113 2.57 -11.49 0.11
C VAL A 113 1.89 -11.89 -1.19
N LEU A 114 0.57 -11.74 -1.25
CA LEU A 114 -0.22 -12.04 -2.44
C LEU A 114 0.11 -11.05 -3.56
N VAL A 115 0.19 -11.56 -4.80
CA VAL A 115 0.42 -10.76 -6.01
C VAL A 115 -0.85 -10.75 -6.85
N VAL A 116 -1.40 -9.56 -7.07
CA VAL A 116 -2.59 -9.35 -7.91
C VAL A 116 -2.22 -8.93 -9.33
N ASP A 117 -3.03 -9.38 -10.29
CA ASP A 117 -2.89 -9.04 -11.70
C ASP A 117 -3.31 -7.58 -11.93
N GLY A 118 -2.31 -6.70 -12.02
CA GLY A 118 -2.53 -5.30 -12.34
C GLY A 118 -2.55 -5.02 -13.83
N VAL A 119 -2.10 -5.96 -14.67
CA VAL A 119 -2.06 -5.81 -16.13
C VAL A 119 -3.47 -6.04 -16.68
N HIS A 120 -4.16 -7.07 -16.19
CA HIS A 120 -5.58 -7.34 -16.49
C HIS A 120 -6.46 -6.86 -15.34
N HIS A 121 -6.48 -5.54 -15.11
CA HIS A 121 -7.20 -4.95 -13.99
C HIS A 121 -8.72 -5.25 -14.06
N PRO A 122 -9.41 -5.47 -12.93
CA PRO A 122 -10.84 -5.84 -12.91
C PRO A 122 -11.74 -4.81 -13.63
N SER A 123 -11.44 -3.52 -13.49
CA SER A 123 -12.17 -2.46 -14.21
C SER A 123 -11.97 -2.46 -15.73
N ASP A 124 -10.99 -3.19 -16.27
CA ASP A 124 -10.79 -3.35 -17.72
C ASP A 124 -11.47 -4.63 -18.24
N THR A 125 -11.53 -5.67 -17.41
CA THR A 125 -12.00 -7.00 -17.80
C THR A 125 -13.45 -7.29 -17.39
N GLY A 126 -14.07 -6.43 -16.57
CA GLY A 126 -15.38 -6.67 -15.97
C GLY A 126 -15.41 -7.81 -14.94
N GLY A 127 -14.23 -8.36 -14.60
CA GLY A 127 -14.08 -9.50 -13.69
C GLY A 127 -13.65 -9.11 -12.28
N ARG A 128 -13.40 -10.12 -11.44
CA ARG A 128 -12.84 -9.94 -10.10
C ARG A 128 -11.31 -9.76 -10.17
N SER A 129 -10.74 -9.11 -9.16
CA SER A 129 -9.28 -9.02 -9.02
C SER A 129 -8.68 -10.42 -8.95
N ARG A 130 -7.79 -10.74 -9.90
CA ARG A 130 -7.12 -12.04 -9.97
C ARG A 130 -5.84 -12.04 -9.13
N GLN A 131 -5.63 -13.12 -8.39
CA GLN A 131 -4.34 -13.42 -7.78
C GLN A 131 -3.53 -14.25 -8.79
N ILE A 132 -2.27 -13.89 -8.99
CA ILE A 132 -1.39 -14.50 -10.01
C ILE A 132 -0.08 -15.03 -9.43
N GLY A 133 0.10 -14.93 -8.12
CA GLY A 133 1.25 -15.50 -7.44
C GLY A 133 1.36 -15.03 -6.00
N THR A 134 2.43 -15.48 -5.35
CA THR A 134 2.79 -15.13 -3.98
C THR A 134 4.30 -14.87 -3.95
N LEU A 135 4.72 -13.76 -3.34
CA LEU A 135 6.12 -13.53 -2.98
C LEU A 135 6.36 -14.11 -1.59
N ARG A 136 7.48 -14.82 -1.41
CA ARG A 136 7.88 -15.41 -0.13
C ARG A 136 9.15 -14.75 0.37
N PHE A 137 9.16 -14.37 1.65
CA PHE A 137 10.35 -13.95 2.35
C PHE A 137 10.73 -15.03 3.37
N VAL A 138 11.97 -15.51 3.28
CA VAL A 138 12.52 -16.53 4.18
C VAL A 138 13.69 -15.89 4.90
N LYS A 139 13.56 -15.72 6.22
CA LYS A 139 14.69 -15.28 7.06
C LYS A 139 15.74 -16.40 7.04
N LEU A 140 17.00 -16.02 6.87
CA LEU A 140 18.11 -16.95 7.04
C LEU A 140 18.33 -17.15 8.53
N ASP A 141 18.56 -18.39 8.97
CA ASP A 141 18.84 -18.70 10.38
C ASP A 141 20.13 -17.99 10.82
N GLU A 142 20.09 -17.32 11.98
CA GLU A 142 21.21 -16.54 12.53
C GLU A 142 22.42 -17.40 12.94
N GLU A 143 22.27 -18.74 13.03
CA GLU A 143 23.30 -19.68 13.51
C GLU A 143 24.29 -20.16 12.44
N LYS A 144 24.24 -19.64 11.21
CA LYS A 144 25.16 -20.03 10.12
C LYS A 144 25.91 -18.87 9.46
N THR A 145 26.13 -17.78 10.18
CA THR A 145 27.05 -16.70 9.76
C THR A 145 28.11 -16.45 10.82
#